data_AF-A0A8T2UNS6-F1
#
_entry.id   AF-A0A8T2UNS6-F1
#
_cell.length_a   1.000
_cell.length_b   1.000
_cell.length_c   1.000
_cell.angle_alpha   90.00
_cell.angle_beta   90.00
_cell.angle_gamma   90.00
#
_symmetry.space_group_name_H-M   'P 1'
#
loop_
_entity.id
_entity.type
_entity.pdbx_description
1 polymer ?
#
loop_
_entity_poly.entity_id
_entity_poly.type
_entity_poly.pdbx_seq_one_letter_code
_entity_poly.pdbx_strand_id
1 'polypeptide(L)'
;MYCAEGSARVQVVWPSGEMAGDVEMNEGDSVMVPKNYPVMIQAGRNGFNATFVMNNDKPIAMHMTGSDSVFKAMHPRVRMGAFDITEEVDRRAYEQSRRAKTTYLLPPRSATRRESESEVVVDGANNIGAAMWSMF
;
A
#
# COMPACT_ATOMS: atom_id res chain seq x y z
N MET A 1 -16.24 3.78 -2.41
CA MET A 1 -15.09 4.62 -2.82
C MET A 1 -15.12 4.73 -4.34
N TYR A 2 -14.93 5.92 -4.87
CA TYR A 2 -14.85 6.20 -6.31
C TYR A 2 -13.49 6.83 -6.63
N CYS A 3 -12.79 6.31 -7.64
CA CYS A 3 -11.53 6.85 -8.11
C CYS A 3 -11.79 8.02 -9.05
N ALA A 4 -11.47 9.23 -8.59
CA ALA A 4 -11.61 10.44 -9.38
C ALA A 4 -10.44 10.63 -10.35
N GLU A 5 -9.21 10.31 -9.93
CA GLU A 5 -8.01 10.42 -10.76
C GLU A 5 -6.94 9.42 -10.30
N GLY A 6 -6.11 8.96 -11.25
CA GLY A 6 -4.99 8.06 -10.97
C GLY A 6 -5.41 6.59 -10.84
N SER A 7 -4.71 5.84 -9.98
CA SER A 7 -5.00 4.42 -9.77
C SER A 7 -4.60 3.94 -8.38
N ALA A 8 -5.19 2.84 -7.92
CA ALA A 8 -4.81 2.19 -6.67
C ALA A 8 -5.11 0.69 -6.65
N ARG A 9 -4.26 -0.07 -5.95
CA ARG A 9 -4.57 -1.42 -5.52
C ARG A 9 -5.33 -1.38 -4.20
N VAL A 10 -6.50 -2.02 -4.17
CA VAL A 10 -7.38 -2.08 -3.00
C VAL A 10 -7.54 -3.54 -2.58
N GLN A 11 -7.09 -3.84 -1.37
CA GLN A 11 -7.21 -5.17 -0.78
C GLN A 11 -8.22 -5.14 0.35
N VAL A 12 -9.16 -6.06 0.34
CA VAL A 12 -10.21 -6.22 1.34
C VAL A 12 -10.14 -7.63 1.90
N VAL A 13 -10.26 -7.77 3.22
CA VAL A 13 -10.15 -9.06 3.92
C VAL A 13 -11.48 -9.38 4.60
N TRP A 14 -11.91 -10.64 4.53
CA TRP A 14 -13.07 -11.14 5.26
C TRP A 14 -12.78 -11.19 6.77
N PRO A 15 -13.81 -11.17 7.63
CA PRO A 15 -13.62 -11.43 9.05
C PRO A 15 -12.97 -12.80 9.36
N SER A 16 -13.04 -13.76 8.44
CA SER A 16 -12.33 -15.06 8.54
C SER A 16 -10.81 -14.94 8.39
N GLY A 17 -10.31 -13.79 7.91
CA GLY A 17 -8.90 -13.58 7.56
C GLY A 17 -8.56 -13.90 6.10
N GLU A 18 -9.52 -14.40 5.32
CA GLU A 18 -9.34 -14.69 3.90
C GLU A 18 -9.43 -13.42 3.05
N MET A 19 -8.72 -13.39 1.91
CA MET A 19 -8.82 -12.28 0.96
C MET A 19 -10.23 -12.22 0.38
N ALA A 20 -10.95 -11.13 0.62
CA ALA A 20 -12.27 -10.89 0.06
C ALA A 20 -12.20 -10.27 -1.34
N GLY A 21 -11.18 -9.46 -1.57
CA GLY A 21 -10.95 -8.85 -2.88
C GLY A 21 -9.56 -8.24 -2.96
N ASP A 22 -9.01 -8.27 -4.16
CA ASP A 22 -7.75 -7.63 -4.52
C ASP A 22 -7.96 -6.98 -5.89
N VAL A 23 -8.23 -5.68 -5.88
CA VAL A 23 -8.77 -4.95 -7.03
C VAL A 23 -7.83 -3.82 -7.40
N GLU A 24 -7.44 -3.76 -8.68
CA GLU A 24 -6.82 -2.57 -9.25
C GLU A 24 -7.94 -1.61 -9.70
N MET A 25 -8.00 -0.44 -9.08
CA MET A 25 -8.91 0.64 -9.45
C MET A 25 -8.20 1.67 -10.32
N ASN A 26 -8.85 2.08 -11.40
CA ASN A 26 -8.46 3.19 -12.25
C ASN A 26 -9.50 4.31 -12.16
N GLU A 27 -9.22 5.46 -12.76
CA GLU A 27 -10.16 6.56 -12.91
C GLU A 27 -11.53 6.08 -13.43
N GLY A 28 -12.62 6.49 -12.76
CA GLY A 28 -13.97 6.05 -13.07
C GLY A 28 -14.44 4.80 -12.32
N ASP A 29 -13.52 4.02 -11.75
CA ASP A 29 -13.88 2.80 -11.02
C ASP A 29 -14.47 3.12 -9.64
N SER A 30 -15.37 2.24 -9.19
CA SER A 30 -15.91 2.29 -7.82
C SER A 30 -15.85 0.93 -7.15
N VAL A 31 -15.55 0.94 -5.85
CA VAL A 31 -15.53 -0.25 -4.99
C VAL A 31 -16.32 0.03 -3.72
N MET A 32 -17.15 -0.93 -3.30
CA MET A 32 -17.88 -0.92 -2.04
C MET A 32 -17.18 -1.83 -1.03
N VAL A 33 -16.84 -1.29 0.13
CA VAL A 33 -16.26 -2.05 1.25
C VAL A 33 -17.33 -2.15 2.34
N PRO A 34 -17.77 -3.36 2.72
CA PRO A 34 -18.73 -3.53 3.80
C PRO A 34 -18.18 -3.06 5.15
N LYS A 35 -19.10 -2.75 6.08
CA LYS A 35 -18.72 -2.31 7.44
C LYS A 35 -17.92 -3.41 8.16
N ASN A 36 -16.87 -2.98 8.87
CA ASN A 36 -15.93 -3.82 9.64
C ASN A 36 -14.99 -4.70 8.82
N TYR A 37 -14.85 -4.47 7.51
CA TYR A 37 -13.90 -5.19 6.68
C TYR A 37 -12.59 -4.41 6.66
N PRO A 38 -11.46 -5.04 7.05
CA PRO A 38 -10.16 -4.42 6.90
C PRO A 38 -9.88 -4.12 5.43
N VAL A 39 -9.38 -2.91 5.16
CA VAL A 39 -9.03 -2.46 3.82
C VAL A 39 -7.62 -1.86 3.82
N MET A 40 -6.84 -2.20 2.80
CA MET A 40 -5.57 -1.56 2.47
C MET A 40 -5.70 -0.93 1.09
N ILE A 41 -5.26 0.33 0.98
CA ILE A 41 -5.26 1.08 -0.28
C ILE A 41 -3.82 1.48 -0.56
N GLN A 42 -3.30 1.10 -1.72
CA GLN A 42 -1.99 1.50 -2.19
C GLN A 42 -2.13 2.27 -3.50
N ALA A 43 -1.77 3.55 -3.48
CA ALA A 43 -1.74 4.38 -4.67
C ALA A 43 -0.76 3.83 -5.72
N GLY A 44 -1.16 3.92 -6.99
CA GLY A 44 -0.32 3.66 -8.14
C GLY A 44 0.76 4.73 -8.34
N ARG A 45 1.56 4.60 -9.39
CA ARG A 45 2.71 5.49 -9.65
C ARG A 45 2.31 6.95 -9.83
N ASN A 46 1.12 7.19 -10.37
CA ASN A 46 0.62 8.53 -10.71
C ASN A 46 -0.25 9.12 -9.59
N GLY A 47 -0.25 8.53 -8.39
CA GLY A 47 -1.12 8.93 -7.30
C GLY A 47 -2.52 8.33 -7.39
N PHE A 48 -3.35 8.68 -6.40
CA PHE A 48 -4.72 8.21 -6.27
C PHE A 48 -5.55 9.31 -5.60
N ASN A 49 -6.53 9.84 -6.32
CA ASN A 49 -7.51 10.79 -5.80
C ASN A 49 -8.87 10.10 -5.76
N ALA A 50 -9.52 10.08 -4.59
CA ALA A 50 -10.75 9.32 -4.41
C ALA A 50 -11.74 10.01 -3.48
N THR A 51 -13.02 9.79 -3.78
CA THR A 51 -14.13 10.20 -2.93
C THR A 51 -14.66 9.00 -2.15
N PHE A 52 -14.81 9.18 -0.83
CA PHE A 52 -15.36 8.18 0.08
C PHE A 52 -16.75 8.61 0.54
N VAL A 53 -17.77 7.82 0.18
CA VAL A 53 -19.12 7.97 0.70
C VAL A 53 -19.34 6.89 1.74
N MET A 54 -19.70 7.30 2.96
CA MET A 54 -19.96 6.41 4.09
C MET A 54 -21.43 6.51 4.50
N ASN A 55 -22.03 5.40 4.91
CA ASN A 55 -23.46 5.31 5.26
C ASN A 55 -23.77 5.70 6.72
N ASN A 56 -23.01 6.64 7.27
CA ASN A 56 -23.11 7.09 8.65
C ASN A 56 -22.77 8.59 8.69
N ASP A 57 -23.47 9.37 9.51
CA ASP A 57 -23.26 10.81 9.69
C ASP A 57 -21.96 11.14 10.44
N LYS A 58 -21.47 10.20 11.25
CA LYS A 58 -20.23 10.29 12.04
C LYS A 58 -19.39 9.04 11.87
N PRO A 59 -18.79 8.83 10.68
CA PRO A 59 -17.97 7.65 10.44
C PRO A 59 -16.71 7.67 11.30
N ILE A 60 -16.43 6.54 11.96
CA ILE A 60 -15.19 6.32 12.70
C ILE A 60 -14.39 5.26 11.95
N ALA A 61 -13.18 5.63 11.50
CA ALA A 61 -12.22 4.70 10.95
C ALA A 61 -11.27 4.22 12.05
N MET A 62 -11.05 2.91 12.14
CA MET A 62 -10.06 2.32 13.03
C MET A 62 -8.83 1.94 12.22
N HIS A 63 -7.68 2.50 12.60
CA HIS A 63 -6.42 2.24 11.90
C HIS A 63 -5.70 1.05 12.52
N MET A 64 -5.12 0.21 11.66
CA MET A 64 -4.31 -0.96 12.07
C MET A 64 -2.81 -0.68 11.98
N THR A 65 -2.42 0.50 11.51
CA THR A 65 -1.02 0.94 11.44
C THR A 65 -0.94 2.43 11.70
N GLY A 66 0.22 2.93 12.09
CA GLY A 66 0.39 4.32 12.47
C GLY A 66 0.39 4.56 13.99
N SER A 67 0.57 5.82 14.34
CA SER A 67 0.68 6.34 15.70
C SER A 67 -0.64 6.27 16.49
N ASP A 68 -1.77 6.20 15.80
CA ASP A 68 -3.14 6.10 16.33
C ASP A 68 -3.76 4.71 16.13
N SER A 69 -2.95 3.72 15.77
CA SER A 69 -3.45 2.37 15.50
C SER A 69 -3.93 1.63 16.74
N VAL A 70 -4.94 0.77 16.54
CA VAL A 70 -5.47 -0.12 17.58
C VAL A 70 -4.38 -1.04 18.15
N PHE A 71 -3.44 -1.49 17.31
CA PHE A 71 -2.33 -2.31 17.78
C PHE A 71 -1.35 -1.50 18.62
N LYS A 72 -1.01 -0.27 18.23
CA LYS A 72 -0.13 0.57 19.05
C LYS A 72 -0.74 0.90 20.42
N ALA A 73 -2.06 1.04 20.48
CA ALA A 73 -2.79 1.27 21.73
C ALA A 73 -2.82 0.03 22.66
N MET A 74 -2.61 -1.18 22.14
CA MET A 74 -2.51 -2.38 22.99
C MET A 74 -1.28 -2.34 23.89
N HIS A 75 -1.37 -2.92 25.07
CA HIS A 75 -0.20 -3.08 25.94
C HIS A 75 0.84 -4.01 25.27
N PRO A 76 2.16 -3.72 25.36
CA PRO A 76 3.19 -4.54 24.70
C PRO A 76 3.09 -6.04 25.00
N ARG A 77 2.80 -6.42 26.25
CA ARG A 77 2.59 -7.83 26.63
C ARG A 77 1.46 -8.52 25.87
N VAL A 78 0.38 -7.81 25.55
CA VAL A 78 -0.75 -8.36 24.78
C VAL A 78 -0.33 -8.57 23.33
N ARG A 79 0.38 -7.62 22.71
CA ARG A 79 0.88 -7.78 21.34
C ARG A 79 1.87 -8.93 21.22
N MET A 80 2.84 -9.00 22.13
CA MET A 80 3.84 -10.08 22.14
C MET A 80 3.17 -11.45 22.26
N GLY A 81 2.19 -11.59 23.15
CA GLY A 81 1.44 -12.84 23.31
C GLY A 81 0.50 -13.16 22.14
N ALA A 82 -0.15 -12.15 21.55
CA ALA A 82 -1.12 -12.36 20.47
C ALA A 82 -0.47 -12.68 19.12
N PHE A 83 0.69 -12.08 18.82
CA PHE A 83 1.39 -12.26 17.55
C PHE A 83 2.57 -13.23 17.64
N ASP A 84 2.85 -13.78 18.81
CA ASP A 84 4.03 -14.62 19.08
C ASP A 84 5.33 -13.94 18.62
N ILE A 85 5.53 -12.70 19.08
CA ILE A 85 6.70 -11.89 18.72
C ILE A 85 7.55 -11.57 19.94
N THR A 86 8.85 -11.45 19.72
CA THR A 86 9.80 -11.03 20.77
C THR A 86 9.66 -9.55 21.10
N GLU A 87 10.13 -9.16 22.28
CA GLU A 87 10.16 -7.76 22.71
C GLU A 87 10.92 -6.87 21.72
N GLU A 88 12.01 -7.36 21.14
CA GLU A 88 12.78 -6.61 20.15
C GLU A 88 11.99 -6.37 18.87
N VAL A 89 11.20 -7.36 18.42
CA VAL A 89 10.31 -7.21 17.25
C VAL A 89 9.18 -6.23 17.56
N ASP A 90 8.58 -6.30 18.75
CA ASP A 90 7.53 -5.36 19.19
C ASP A 90 8.04 -3.92 19.22
N ARG A 91 9.17 -3.69 19.90
CA ARG A 91 9.83 -2.39 20.01
C ARG A 91 10.19 -1.81 18.64
N ARG A 92 10.73 -2.64 17.76
CA ARG A 92 11.07 -2.23 16.39
C ARG A 92 9.82 -1.83 15.60
N ALA A 93 8.75 -2.62 15.69
CA ALA A 93 7.52 -2.41 14.93
C ALA A 93 6.73 -1.18 15.41
N TYR A 94 6.60 -0.98 16.72
CA TYR A 94 5.64 -0.04 17.32
C TYR A 94 6.29 1.23 17.94
N GLU A 95 7.60 1.26 18.17
CA GLU A 95 8.30 2.44 18.73
C GLU A 95 9.31 3.05 17.76
N GLN A 96 10.13 2.22 17.13
CA GLN A 96 11.26 2.70 16.32
C GLN A 96 10.88 2.96 14.85
N SER A 97 9.95 2.16 14.32
CA SER A 97 9.54 2.25 12.93
C SER A 97 9.04 3.65 12.58
N ARG A 98 9.49 4.19 11.43
CA ARG A 98 8.92 5.43 10.88
C ARG A 98 7.41 5.31 10.67
N ARG A 99 6.92 4.10 10.37
CA ARG A 99 5.49 3.83 10.20
C ARG A 99 4.71 3.94 11.51
N ALA A 100 5.35 3.73 12.66
CA ALA A 100 4.70 3.88 13.96
C ALA A 100 4.56 5.35 14.41
N LYS A 101 5.22 6.28 13.70
CA LYS A 101 5.22 7.72 14.01
C LYS A 101 4.35 8.54 13.05
N THR A 102 3.93 7.96 11.93
CA THR A 102 2.97 8.57 10.99
C THR A 102 1.56 8.11 11.34
N THR A 103 0.54 8.83 10.87
CA THR A 103 -0.87 8.43 10.99
C THR A 103 -1.20 7.30 10.00
N TYR A 104 -2.43 7.22 9.50
CA TYR A 104 -2.88 6.17 8.57
C TYR A 104 -2.28 6.27 7.16
N LEU A 105 -1.75 7.43 6.76
CA LEU A 105 -1.07 7.61 5.48
C LEU A 105 0.42 7.27 5.62
N LEU A 106 0.82 6.16 5.02
CA LEU A 106 2.20 5.70 5.06
C LEU A 106 2.99 6.25 3.87
N PRO A 107 4.19 6.80 4.08
CA PRO A 107 5.03 7.22 2.97
C PRO A 107 5.45 6.00 2.13
N PRO A 108 5.73 6.21 0.82
CA PRO A 108 6.29 5.15 -0.01
C PRO A 108 7.58 4.64 0.63
N ARG A 109 7.85 3.35 0.47
CA ARG A 109 9.17 2.83 0.83
C ARG A 109 10.15 3.54 -0.09
N SER A 110 11.11 4.27 0.47
CA SER A 110 12.26 4.78 -0.27
C SER A 110 12.84 3.59 -1.01
N ALA A 111 12.68 3.55 -2.33
CA ALA A 111 13.26 2.51 -3.15
C ALA A 111 14.76 2.55 -2.88
N THR A 112 15.31 1.52 -2.25
CA THR A 112 16.72 1.26 -2.41
C THR A 112 16.92 1.10 -3.90
N ARG A 113 17.60 2.08 -4.49
CA ARG A 113 18.03 2.15 -5.88
C ARG A 113 18.66 0.81 -6.26
N ARG A 114 17.87 -0.09 -6.86
CA ARG A 114 18.38 -1.17 -7.72
C ARG A 114 18.66 -0.54 -9.09
N GLU A 115 19.60 0.41 -9.12
CA GLU A 115 20.29 0.83 -10.33
C GLU A 115 21.76 0.50 -10.10
N SER A 116 22.09 -0.78 -10.20
CA SER A 116 23.47 -1.25 -10.34
C SER A 116 23.45 -2.71 -10.81
N GLU A 117 22.69 -3.02 -11.86
CA GLU A 117 22.81 -4.31 -12.58
C GLU A 117 22.07 -4.33 -13.94
N SER A 118 22.05 -3.20 -14.67
CA SER A 118 21.69 -3.19 -16.09
C SER A 118 22.63 -2.32 -16.92
N GLU A 119 23.85 -2.12 -16.45
CA GLU A 119 24.95 -1.50 -17.21
C GLU A 119 26.14 -2.47 -17.26
N VAL A 120 25.90 -3.70 -17.71
CA VAL A 120 26.93 -4.54 -18.34
C VAL A 120 26.20 -5.47 -19.30
N VAL A 121 25.85 -4.99 -20.50
CA VAL A 121 26.00 -5.71 -21.79
C VAL A 121 25.76 -4.67 -22.90
N VAL A 122 26.78 -3.88 -23.23
CA VAL A 122 26.97 -3.39 -24.61
C VAL A 122 28.47 -3.34 -24.85
N ASP A 123 29.07 -4.46 -25.27
CA ASP A 123 30.05 -4.41 -26.34
C ASP A 123 30.22 -5.79 -26.97
N GLY A 124 30.05 -5.87 -28.29
CA GLY A 124 30.25 -7.11 -29.04
C GLY A 124 29.16 -7.39 -30.08
N ALA A 125 29.31 -6.77 -31.24
CA ALA A 125 28.81 -7.24 -32.53
C ALA A 125 27.29 -7.26 -32.75
N ASN A 126 26.76 -6.24 -33.45
CA ASN A 126 26.57 -6.39 -34.89
C ASN A 126 25.98 -5.13 -35.53
N ASN A 127 26.65 -4.77 -36.61
CA ASN A 127 26.29 -3.78 -37.60
C ASN A 127 25.17 -4.34 -38.50
N ILE A 128 24.40 -3.43 -39.12
CA ILE A 128 23.46 -3.56 -40.25
C ILE A 128 21.95 -3.72 -39.96
N GLY A 129 21.18 -2.69 -40.34
CA GLY A 129 19.81 -2.85 -40.84
C GLY A 129 18.79 -1.81 -40.41
N ALA A 130 18.31 -1.03 -41.39
CA ALA A 130 17.03 -0.31 -41.42
C ALA A 130 16.88 0.99 -40.60
N ALA A 131 17.57 2.03 -41.08
CA ALA A 131 16.98 3.37 -41.14
C ALA A 131 16.01 3.43 -42.35
N MET A 132 14.72 3.57 -42.07
CA MET A 132 13.55 3.88 -42.90
C MET A 132 12.40 3.47 -41.97
N TRP A 133 11.58 4.33 -41.40
CA TRP A 133 10.58 5.17 -42.05
C TRP A 133 10.25 6.37 -41.13
N SER A 134 10.46 7.60 -41.61
CA SER A 134 9.71 8.77 -41.15
C SER A 134 9.06 9.40 -42.37
N MET A 135 7.73 9.34 -42.44
CA MET A 135 6.81 10.24 -43.13
C MET A 135 5.50 9.47 -43.38
N PHE A 136 4.64 9.43 -42.35
CA PHE A 136 3.21 9.79 -42.37
C PHE A 136 2.73 9.88 -40.92
#